data_AF-A0A7W9SVK8-F1
#
_entry.id   AF-A0A7W9SVK8-F1
#
_cell.length_a   1.000
_cell.length_b   1.000
_cell.length_c   1.000
_cell.angle_alpha   90.00
_cell.angle_beta   90.00
_cell.angle_gamma   90.00
#
_symmetry.space_group_name_H-M   'P 1'
#
loop_
_entity.id
_entity.type
_entity.pdbx_description
1 polymer ?
#
loop_
_entity_poly.entity_id
_entity_poly.type
_entity_poly.pdbx_seq_one_letter_code
_entity_poly.pdbx_strand_id
1 'polypeptide(L)' 'MSQVLTVTKSPASETRVRRTERPDPAWVRGRCPECGDELVSHLYYKRNEGYVIQWECWASQGESPTCGYKKVL' A
#
# COMPACT_ATOMS: atom_id res chain seq x y z
N MET A 1 -44.58 24.95 -13.33
CA MET A 1 -43.54 24.05 -13.87
C MET A 1 -42.21 24.44 -13.23
N SER A 2 -41.84 23.82 -12.11
CA SER A 2 -40.54 24.04 -11.48
C SER A 2 -40.08 22.73 -10.86
N GLN A 3 -39.09 22.08 -11.48
CA GLN A 3 -38.45 20.88 -10.92
C GLN A 3 -37.17 21.33 -10.21
N VAL A 4 -37.11 21.06 -8.91
CA VAL A 4 -35.95 21.29 -8.05
C VAL A 4 -34.97 20.14 -8.27
N LEU A 5 -33.79 20.44 -8.80
CA LEU A 5 -32.69 19.47 -8.96
C LEU A 5 -31.98 19.31 -7.60
N THR A 6 -32.27 18.24 -6.89
CA THR A 6 -31.47 17.82 -5.73
C THR A 6 -30.21 17.10 -6.21
N VAL A 7 -29.07 17.77 -6.11
CA VAL A 7 -27.75 17.15 -6.28
C VAL A 7 -27.54 16.18 -5.12
N THR A 8 -27.71 14.89 -5.36
CA THR A 8 -27.30 13.85 -4.42
C THR A 8 -25.78 13.84 -4.37
N LYS A 9 -25.25 14.47 -3.31
CA LYS A 9 -23.85 14.38 -2.89
C LYS A 9 -23.52 12.90 -2.67
N SER A 10 -22.83 12.29 -3.63
CA SER A 10 -22.21 10.97 -3.45
C SER A 10 -21.41 10.99 -2.16
N PRO A 11 -21.53 9.96 -1.29
CA PRO A 11 -20.56 9.84 -0.22
C PRO A 11 -19.21 9.63 -0.90
N ALA A 12 -18.28 10.54 -0.65
CA ALA A 12 -16.87 10.25 -0.81
C ALA A 12 -16.61 9.05 0.11
N SER A 13 -16.69 7.84 -0.45
CA SER A 13 -16.22 6.63 0.19
C SER A 13 -14.73 6.84 0.37
N GLU A 14 -14.39 7.36 1.55
CA GLU A 14 -13.06 7.25 2.11
C GLU A 14 -12.68 5.78 1.99
N THR A 15 -11.84 5.49 1.00
CA THR A 15 -11.32 4.17 0.73
C THR A 15 -10.48 3.80 1.93
N ARG A 16 -11.13 3.25 2.96
CA ARG A 16 -10.50 2.46 3.99
C ARG A 16 -9.99 1.23 3.26
N VAL A 17 -8.81 1.36 2.66
CA VAL A 17 -8.13 0.31 1.88
C VAL A 17 -8.23 -0.94 2.71
N ARG A 18 -9.09 -1.87 2.27
CA ARG A 18 -9.27 -3.13 2.97
C ARG A 18 -7.93 -3.81 2.81
N ARG A 19 -7.23 -4.06 3.92
CA ARG A 19 -5.90 -4.68 4.05
C ARG A 19 -5.84 -6.15 3.57
N THR A 20 -6.71 -6.50 2.63
CA THR A 20 -6.87 -7.80 1.96
C THR A 20 -6.68 -7.68 0.45
N GLU A 21 -6.53 -6.45 -0.08
CA GLU A 21 -6.23 -6.23 -1.48
C GLU A 21 -4.73 -6.43 -1.70
N ARG A 22 -4.41 -7.41 -2.54
CA ARG A 22 -3.04 -7.73 -2.99
C ARG A 22 -2.32 -6.44 -3.43
N PRO A 23 -1.00 -6.28 -3.19
CA PRO A 23 -0.32 -5.04 -3.51
C PRO A 23 -0.44 -4.70 -4.99
N ASP A 24 -0.41 -3.40 -5.29
CA ASP A 24 -0.42 -2.94 -6.66
C ASP A 24 0.78 -3.55 -7.42
N PRO A 25 0.56 -4.23 -8.56
CA PRO A 25 1.63 -4.91 -9.28
C PRO A 25 2.74 -3.96 -9.73
N ALA A 26 2.48 -2.66 -9.88
CA ALA A 26 3.51 -1.67 -10.20
C ALA A 26 4.53 -1.48 -9.06
N TRP A 27 4.18 -1.83 -7.83
CA TRP A 27 5.03 -1.70 -6.65
C TRP A 27 5.69 -3.02 -6.24
N VAL A 28 5.30 -4.14 -6.84
CA VAL A 28 5.89 -5.45 -6.60
C VAL A 28 7.27 -5.53 -7.25
N ARG A 29 8.30 -5.79 -6.44
CA ARG A 29 9.71 -5.93 -6.88
C ARG A 29 10.16 -7.37 -7.02
N GLY A 30 9.34 -8.32 -6.58
CA GLY A 30 9.60 -9.74 -6.71
C GLY A 30 8.97 -10.53 -5.58
N ARG A 31 9.64 -11.62 -5.21
CA ARG A 31 9.22 -12.55 -4.17
C ARG A 31 10.14 -12.42 -2.96
N CYS A 32 9.56 -12.46 -1.77
CA CYS A 32 10.28 -12.52 -0.52
C CYS A 32 11.08 -13.84 -0.45
N PRO A 33 12.39 -13.80 -0.13
CA PRO A 33 13.20 -15.00 -0.04
C PRO A 33 12.88 -15.86 1.19
N GLU A 34 12.19 -15.32 2.20
CA GLU A 34 11.88 -16.04 3.43
C GLU A 34 10.56 -16.82 3.36
N CYS A 35 9.49 -16.20 2.85
CA CYS A 35 8.16 -16.80 2.82
C CYS A 35 7.57 -16.98 1.40
N GLY A 36 8.20 -16.43 0.36
CA GLY A 36 7.67 -16.48 -1.00
C GLY A 36 6.52 -15.52 -1.30
N ASP A 37 6.12 -14.68 -0.34
CA ASP A 37 5.12 -13.63 -0.57
C ASP A 37 5.64 -12.52 -1.48
N GLU A 38 4.75 -11.61 -1.86
CA GLU A 38 5.11 -10.45 -2.68
C GLU A 38 5.97 -9.47 -1.90
N LEU A 39 7.01 -8.98 -2.56
CA LEU A 39 7.90 -7.96 -2.03
C LEU A 39 7.51 -6.62 -2.64
N VAL A 40 7.18 -5.64 -1.81
CA VAL A 40 6.72 -4.32 -2.24
C VAL A 40 7.78 -3.26 -1.96
N SER A 41 7.97 -2.32 -2.90
CA SER A 41 8.83 -1.16 -2.68
C SER A 41 8.04 0.00 -2.09
N HIS A 42 8.55 0.54 -1.00
CA HIS A 42 8.10 1.77 -0.38
C HIS A 42 9.17 2.84 -0.57
N LEU A 43 8.74 4.03 -0.97
CA LEU A 43 9.62 5.19 -1.12
C LEU A 43 9.43 6.08 0.12
N TYR A 44 10.50 6.25 0.89
CA TYR A 44 10.48 7.09 2.08
C TYR A 44 11.48 8.22 1.92
N TYR A 45 11.08 9.43 2.32
CA TYR A 45 12.01 10.55 2.39
C TYR A 45 12.67 10.58 3.77
N LYS A 46 13.99 10.43 3.80
CA LYS A 46 14.81 10.67 5.01
C LYS A 46 15.42 12.05 4.95
N ARG A 47 15.22 12.82 6.03
CA ARG A 47 15.52 14.26 6.11
C ARG A 47 16.99 14.67 5.85
N ASN A 48 17.94 13.74 5.77
CA ASN A 48 19.34 14.01 5.42
C ASN A 48 19.94 13.03 4.39
N GLU A 49 19.18 12.02 3.95
CA GLU A 49 19.63 10.98 3.00
C GLU A 49 18.92 11.11 1.64
N GLY A 50 17.82 11.88 1.58
CA GLY A 50 17.00 12.00 0.38
C GLY A 50 15.93 10.90 0.30
N TYR A 51 15.55 10.54 -0.92
CA TYR A 51 14.59 9.47 -1.14
C TYR A 51 15.27 8.10 -1.04
N VAL A 52 14.79 7.29 -0.11
CA VAL A 52 15.26 5.93 0.13
C VAL A 52 14.19 4.96 -0.32
N ILE A 53 14.59 3.93 -1.06
CA ILE A 53 13.72 2.84 -1.46
C ILE A 53 13.91 1.70 -0.47
N GLN A 54 12.85 1.36 0.25
CA GLN A 54 12.82 0.21 1.13
C GLN A 54 11.90 -0.85 0.52
N TRP A 55 12.40 -2.07 0.42
CA TRP A 55 11.62 -3.22 0.04
C TRP A 55 11.14 -3.93 1.30
N GLU A 56 9.84 -4.16 1.39
CA GLU A 56 9.19 -4.81 2.53
C GLU A 56 8.36 -5.98 2.05
N CYS A 57 8.36 -7.08 2.80
CA CYS A 57 7.45 -8.18 2.49
C CYS A 57 6.00 -7.74 2.74
N TRP A 58 5.11 -8.05 1.81
CA TRP A 58 3.69 -7.75 1.94
C TRP A 58 3.08 -8.36 3.20
N ALA A 59 3.50 -9.58 3.53
CA ALA A 59 3.06 -10.29 4.73
C ALA A 59 3.53 -9.63 6.05
N SER A 60 4.41 -8.61 5.98
CA SER A 60 4.83 -7.77 7.11
C SER A 60 3.92 -6.57 7.37
N GLN A 61 3.15 -6.12 6.37
CA GLN A 61 2.32 -4.90 6.42
C GLN A 61 0.96 -5.12 7.12
N GLY A 62 0.68 -6.32 7.64
CA GLY A 62 -0.56 -6.67 8.32
C GLY A 62 -0.54 -6.45 9.84
N GLU A 63 -1.70 -6.58 10.49
CA GLU A 63 -1.82 -6.54 11.97
C GLU A 63 -1.16 -7.75 12.66
N SER A 64 -0.90 -8.81 11.91
CA SER A 64 -0.20 -10.01 12.38
C SER A 64 0.90 -10.34 11.38
N PRO A 65 2.07 -9.68 11.46
CA PRO A 65 3.14 -9.88 10.51
C PRO A 65 3.65 -11.32 10.60
N THR A 66 3.53 -12.07 9.51
CA THR A 66 4.04 -13.46 9.42
C THR A 66 5.46 -13.51 8.87
N CYS A 67 5.95 -12.40 8.30
CA CYS A 67 7.31 -12.24 7.79
C CYS A 67 7.87 -10.88 8.19
N GLY A 68 9.16 -10.82 8.54
CA GLY A 68 9.87 -9.61 8.94
C GLY A 68 10.87 -9.09 7.89
N TYR A 69 10.87 -9.67 6.69
CA TYR A 69 11.86 -9.35 5.66
C TYR A 69 11.73 -7.91 5.19
N LYS A 70 12.83 -7.17 5.31
CA LYS A 70 13.00 -5.81 4.81
C LYS A 70 14.41 -5.61 4.26
N LYS A 71 14.52 -4.87 3.16
CA LYS A 71 15.79 -4.55 2.50
C LYS A 71 15.79 -3.09 2.07
N VAL A 72 16.79 -2.33 2.48
CA VAL A 72 16.98 -0.94 2.04
C VAL A 72 17.96 -0.94 0.86
N LEU A 73 17.66 -0.16 -0.17
CA LEU A 73 18.55 0.08 -1.32
C LEU A 73 19.30 1.41 -1.17
#